data_AF-A0A6H9RX30-F1
#
_entry.id   AF-A0A6H9RX30-F1
#
_cell.length_a   1.000
_cell.length_b   1.000
_cell.length_c   1.000
_cell.angle_alpha   90.00
_cell.angle_beta   90.00
_cell.angle_gamma   90.00
#
_symmetry.space_group_name_H-M   'P 1'
#
loop_
_entity.id
_entity.type
_entity.pdbx_description
1 polymer ?
#
loop_
_entity_poly.entity_id
_entity_poly.type
_entity_poly.pdbx_seq_one_letter_code
_entity_poly.pdbx_strand_id
1 'polypeptide(L)'
;SSTSGCGWIWGPEGYFRDRGSDYLQAQQTAPMQMPQDVNVAKRLDPLLPIPRNVADDSVKGEYIVPRPQPLSAVADASDYTLQKSGDSSWVMGQHPPAEVWPVAIQFFQDNGFRLDEQRPQTGEFTTTWQRSDELSASMAKRMSAAGVAADSETRVRVRIEPGV
;
A
#
# COMPACT_ATOMS: atom_id res chain seq x y z
N SER A 1 10.79 0.10 31.41
CA SER A 1 10.69 1.47 31.94
C SER A 1 9.36 2.05 31.54
N SER A 2 8.47 2.33 32.50
CA SER A 2 7.17 2.95 32.26
C SER A 2 7.38 4.46 32.08
N THR A 3 7.36 4.94 30.84
CA THR A 3 7.31 6.37 30.57
C THR A 3 5.88 6.83 30.76
N SER A 4 5.57 7.35 31.95
CA SER A 4 4.34 8.08 32.21
C SER A 4 4.26 9.26 31.23
N GLY A 5 3.35 9.19 30.26
CA GLY A 5 3.20 10.23 29.25
C GLY A 5 2.75 11.55 29.86
N CYS A 6 3.15 12.68 29.27
CA CYS A 6 2.82 14.05 29.68
C CYS A 6 1.32 14.43 29.56
N GLY A 7 0.40 13.46 29.55
CA GLY A 7 -1.05 13.67 29.44
C GLY A 7 -1.70 14.34 30.66
N TRP A 8 -0.90 14.79 31.64
CA TRP A 8 -1.38 15.61 32.77
C TRP A 8 -1.31 17.12 32.48
N ILE A 9 -0.46 17.53 31.53
CA ILE A 9 -0.33 18.94 31.11
C ILE A 9 -1.44 19.29 30.10
N TRP A 10 -1.81 18.33 29.25
CA TRP A 10 -2.73 18.47 28.12
C TRP A 10 -3.80 17.39 28.19
N GLY A 11 -5.06 17.70 27.85
CA GLY A 11 -6.16 16.74 27.82
C GLY A 11 -7.49 17.35 28.32
N PRO A 12 -8.59 16.59 28.31
CA PRO A 12 -9.91 17.09 28.75
C PRO A 12 -9.93 17.56 30.21
N GLU A 13 -9.10 16.97 31.07
CA GLU A 13 -8.93 17.33 32.49
C GLU A 13 -7.53 17.93 32.79
N GLY A 14 -6.79 18.34 31.75
CA GLY A 14 -5.45 18.92 31.88
C GLY A 14 -5.46 20.42 32.22
N TYR A 15 -4.32 20.95 32.67
CA TYR A 15 -4.20 22.39 32.98
C TYR A 15 -4.48 23.28 31.75
N PHE A 16 -4.10 22.81 30.56
CA PHE A 16 -4.46 23.45 29.29
C PHE A 16 -5.58 22.66 28.61
N ARG A 17 -6.73 23.31 28.41
CA ARG A 17 -7.88 22.75 27.68
C ARG A 17 -7.48 22.43 26.24
N ASP A 18 -7.65 21.17 25.85
CA ASP A 18 -7.56 20.75 24.45
C ASP A 18 -8.78 21.26 23.67
N ARG A 19 -8.53 21.96 22.56
CA ARG A 19 -9.56 22.49 21.65
C ARG A 19 -9.62 21.73 20.32
N GLY A 20 -8.85 20.65 20.20
CA GLY A 20 -8.73 19.84 18.98
C GLY A 20 -10.08 19.35 18.46
N SER A 21 -11.04 19.07 19.34
CA SER A 21 -12.38 18.56 19.00
C SER A 21 -13.47 19.65 18.92
N ASP A 22 -13.15 20.92 19.18
CA ASP A 22 -14.15 22.01 19.22
C ASP A 22 -14.87 22.18 17.87
N TYR A 23 -14.21 21.86 16.75
CA TYR A 23 -14.79 21.97 15.40
C TYR A 23 -15.99 21.04 15.19
N LEU A 24 -16.10 19.92 15.92
CA LEU A 24 -17.22 18.99 15.83
C LEU A 24 -18.52 19.59 16.37
N GLN A 25 -18.43 20.62 17.22
CA GLN A 25 -19.58 21.34 17.78
C GLN A 25 -19.95 22.59 16.97
N ALA A 26 -19.18 22.92 15.92
CA ALA A 26 -19.43 24.10 15.10
C ALA A 26 -20.74 23.94 14.32
N GLN A 27 -21.60 24.95 14.39
CA GLN A 27 -22.87 24.97 13.65
C GLN A 27 -22.72 25.80 12.38
N GLN A 28 -23.27 25.30 11.27
CA GLN A 28 -23.35 26.06 10.05
C GLN A 28 -24.35 27.21 10.22
N THR A 29 -23.90 28.44 9.97
CA THR A 29 -24.77 29.62 9.97
C THR A 29 -25.41 29.81 8.59
N ALA A 30 -26.61 30.40 8.57
CA ALA A 30 -27.31 30.70 7.32
C ALA A 30 -26.49 31.67 6.44
N PRO A 31 -26.59 31.56 5.10
CA PRO A 31 -26.00 32.54 4.19
C PRO A 31 -26.51 33.96 4.47
N MET A 32 -25.65 34.94 4.25
CA MET A 32 -26.01 36.36 4.34
C MET A 32 -27.14 36.69 3.35
N GLN A 33 -28.19 37.37 3.83
CA GLN A 33 -29.30 37.85 2.99
C GLN A 33 -29.09 39.31 2.63
N MET A 34 -29.34 39.68 1.38
CA MET A 34 -29.29 41.07 0.93
C MET A 34 -30.65 41.75 1.04
N PRO A 35 -30.69 43.04 1.43
CA PRO A 35 -31.84 43.90 1.26
C PRO A 35 -32.24 44.07 -0.22
N GLN A 36 -33.53 44.28 -0.49
CA GLN A 36 -34.09 44.33 -1.86
C GLN A 36 -33.62 45.54 -2.68
N ASP A 37 -33.13 46.60 -2.03
CA ASP A 37 -32.65 47.84 -2.64
C ASP A 37 -31.16 47.78 -3.04
N VAL A 38 -30.44 46.72 -2.64
CA VAL A 38 -29.01 46.56 -2.92
C VAL A 38 -28.80 45.67 -4.14
N ASN A 39 -28.77 46.29 -5.32
CA ASN A 39 -28.40 45.61 -6.57
C ASN A 39 -26.89 45.68 -6.79
N VAL A 40 -26.15 44.68 -6.30
CA VAL A 40 -24.71 44.56 -6.58
C VAL A 40 -24.50 44.01 -8.00
N ALA A 41 -23.77 44.72 -8.86
CA ALA A 41 -23.48 44.28 -10.23
C ALA A 41 -22.68 42.96 -10.32
N LYS A 42 -22.11 42.51 -9.19
CA LYS A 42 -21.31 41.29 -9.07
C LYS A 42 -21.99 40.33 -8.10
N ARG A 43 -22.21 39.08 -8.53
CA ARG A 43 -22.73 38.01 -7.66
C ARG A 43 -21.76 37.79 -6.50
N LEU A 44 -22.29 37.69 -5.28
CA LEU A 44 -21.51 37.27 -4.12
C LEU A 44 -21.42 35.74 -4.12
N ASP A 45 -20.40 35.26 -4.82
CA ASP A 45 -20.05 33.85 -4.77
C ASP A 45 -19.20 33.57 -3.52
N PRO A 46 -19.40 32.45 -2.81
CA PRO A 46 -18.60 32.09 -1.66
C PRO A 46 -17.14 31.89 -2.09
N LEU A 47 -16.20 32.60 -1.44
CA LEU A 47 -14.77 32.43 -1.71
C LEU A 47 -14.24 31.05 -1.26
N LEU A 48 -14.93 30.42 -0.31
CA LEU A 48 -14.56 29.12 0.29
C LEU A 48 -15.76 28.16 0.27
N PRO A 49 -16.14 27.62 -0.90
CA PRO A 49 -17.23 26.66 -0.98
C PRO A 49 -16.80 25.31 -0.38
N ILE A 50 -17.63 24.76 0.51
CA ILE A 50 -17.46 23.40 1.03
C ILE A 50 -17.93 22.41 -0.07
N PRO A 51 -17.08 21.48 -0.55
CA PRO A 51 -17.48 20.49 -1.55
C PRO A 51 -18.61 19.59 -1.04
N ARG A 52 -19.59 19.27 -1.88
CA ARG A 52 -20.79 18.49 -1.47
C ARG A 52 -20.58 16.96 -1.45
N ASN A 53 -19.53 16.46 -2.08
CA ASN A 53 -19.28 15.02 -2.29
C ASN A 53 -18.08 14.51 -1.49
N VAL A 54 -17.85 15.06 -0.29
CA VAL A 54 -16.85 14.49 0.63
C VAL A 54 -17.52 13.35 1.37
N ALA A 55 -16.91 12.17 1.37
CA ALA A 55 -17.38 11.07 2.21
C ALA A 55 -17.37 11.55 3.66
N ASP A 56 -18.54 11.51 4.29
CA ASP A 56 -18.72 11.93 5.68
C ASP A 56 -18.16 10.80 6.57
N ASP A 57 -16.88 10.90 6.93
CA ASP A 57 -16.34 10.16 8.07
C ASP A 57 -16.99 10.74 9.32
N SER A 58 -18.21 10.28 9.59
CA SER A 58 -19.03 10.72 10.72
C SER A 58 -18.46 10.20 12.05
N VAL A 59 -17.23 10.60 12.38
CA VAL A 59 -16.62 10.40 13.68
C VAL A 59 -17.29 11.36 14.65
N LYS A 60 -18.42 10.90 15.22
CA LYS A 60 -19.08 11.57 16.34
C LYS A 60 -18.42 11.09 17.63
N GLY A 61 -17.50 11.89 18.19
CA GLY A 61 -16.86 11.60 19.46
C GLY A 61 -15.45 12.16 19.57
N GLU A 62 -14.83 11.99 20.73
CA GLU A 62 -13.42 12.32 20.94
C GLU A 62 -12.54 11.42 20.07
N TYR A 63 -11.66 12.02 19.27
CA TYR A 63 -10.72 11.26 18.45
C TYR A 63 -9.66 10.61 19.35
N ILE A 64 -9.79 9.30 19.56
CA ILE A 64 -8.81 8.53 20.32
C ILE A 64 -7.60 8.28 19.43
N VAL A 65 -6.48 8.95 19.73
CA VAL A 65 -5.21 8.70 19.04
C VAL A 65 -4.80 7.24 19.29
N PRO A 66 -4.72 6.40 18.24
CA PRO A 66 -4.29 5.02 18.42
C PRO A 66 -2.85 4.98 18.91
N ARG A 67 -2.52 4.01 19.75
CA ARG A 67 -1.14 3.80 20.19
C ARG A 67 -0.25 3.60 18.94
N PRO A 68 0.93 4.25 18.85
CA PRO A 68 1.83 4.01 17.75
C PRO A 68 2.10 2.51 17.63
N GLN A 69 2.00 1.99 16.41
CA GLN A 69 2.38 0.60 16.19
C GLN A 69 3.87 0.44 16.53
N PRO A 70 4.24 -0.62 17.27
CA PRO A 70 5.65 -0.88 17.55
C PRO A 70 6.38 -1.03 16.22
N LEU A 71 7.44 -0.26 16.04
CA LEU A 71 8.37 -0.47 14.93
C LEU A 71 8.93 -1.88 15.12
N SER A 72 8.55 -2.82 14.25
CA SER A 72 9.33 -4.06 14.16
C SER A 72 10.71 -3.62 13.69
N ALA A 73 11.72 -3.74 14.55
CA ALA A 73 13.10 -3.69 14.11
C ALA A 73 13.28 -4.94 13.23
N VAL A 74 12.96 -4.82 11.95
CA VAL A 74 13.25 -5.84 10.97
C VAL A 74 14.77 -5.87 10.87
N ALA A 75 15.40 -6.77 11.63
CA ALA A 75 16.85 -6.96 11.61
C ALA A 75 17.34 -7.52 10.26
N ASP A 76 16.42 -7.96 9.39
CA ASP A 76 16.67 -8.26 7.99
C ASP A 76 15.66 -7.49 7.13
N ALA A 77 15.91 -6.20 6.90
CA ALA A 77 15.26 -5.53 5.79
C ALA A 77 15.67 -6.30 4.53
N SER A 78 14.83 -7.24 4.07
CA SER A 78 15.11 -7.97 2.85
C SER A 78 15.18 -6.97 1.71
N ASP A 79 16.23 -7.05 0.90
CA ASP A 79 16.41 -6.17 -0.27
C ASP A 79 15.28 -6.31 -1.32
N TYR A 80 14.38 -7.28 -1.11
CA TYR A 80 13.21 -7.56 -1.93
C TYR A 80 11.91 -7.30 -1.15
N THR A 81 10.94 -6.66 -1.80
CA THR A 81 9.59 -6.41 -1.28
C THR A 81 8.54 -6.87 -2.28
N LEU A 82 7.47 -7.51 -1.81
CA LEU A 82 6.33 -7.87 -2.65
C LEU A 82 5.35 -6.68 -2.73
N GLN A 83 5.09 -6.19 -3.94
CA GLN A 83 4.16 -5.10 -4.21
C GLN A 83 2.92 -5.63 -4.92
N LYS A 84 1.75 -5.09 -4.60
CA LYS A 84 0.47 -5.45 -5.23
C LYS A 84 -0.32 -4.20 -5.59
N SER A 85 -0.79 -4.14 -6.83
CA SER A 85 -1.69 -3.09 -7.33
C SER A 85 -2.81 -3.71 -8.14
N GLY A 86 -4.04 -3.62 -7.65
CA GLY A 86 -5.21 -4.31 -8.21
C GLY A 86 -4.97 -5.81 -8.31
N ASP A 87 -5.06 -6.34 -9.53
CA ASP A 87 -4.84 -7.75 -9.84
C ASP A 87 -3.38 -8.09 -10.14
N SER A 88 -2.48 -7.10 -10.20
CA SER A 88 -1.06 -7.29 -10.50
C SER A 88 -0.23 -7.37 -9.22
N SER A 89 0.71 -8.32 -9.18
CA SER A 89 1.70 -8.45 -8.09
C SER A 89 3.09 -8.64 -8.68
N TRP A 90 4.10 -7.97 -8.11
CA TRP A 90 5.48 -8.06 -8.56
C TRP A 90 6.45 -7.98 -7.38
N VAL A 91 7.65 -8.51 -7.57
CA VAL A 91 8.74 -8.44 -6.60
C VAL A 91 9.63 -7.25 -6.97
N MET A 92 9.79 -6.32 -6.04
CA MET A 92 10.65 -5.14 -6.16
C MET A 92 11.95 -5.39 -5.41
N GLY A 93 13.09 -5.37 -6.11
CA GLY A 93 14.42 -5.46 -5.50
C GLY A 93 15.14 -4.11 -5.49
N GLN A 94 15.95 -3.83 -4.47
CA GLN A 94 16.82 -2.64 -4.40
C GLN A 94 18.16 -2.84 -5.14
N HIS A 95 18.17 -3.67 -6.18
CA HIS A 95 19.36 -4.07 -6.93
C HIS A 95 19.16 -3.83 -8.43
N PRO A 96 20.22 -3.47 -9.19
CA PRO A 96 20.10 -3.27 -10.62
C PRO A 96 19.75 -4.58 -11.34
N PRO A 97 19.03 -4.53 -12.49
CA PRO A 97 18.61 -5.74 -13.21
C PRO A 97 19.76 -6.71 -13.55
N ALA A 98 20.96 -6.19 -13.82
CA ALA A 98 22.15 -6.99 -14.14
C ALA A 98 22.60 -7.88 -12.97
N GLU A 99 22.39 -7.46 -11.73
CA GLU A 99 22.72 -8.23 -10.53
C GLU A 99 21.60 -9.22 -10.18
N VAL A 100 20.34 -8.85 -10.40
CA VAL A 100 19.19 -9.70 -10.12
C VAL A 100 19.05 -10.84 -11.13
N TRP A 101 19.46 -10.62 -12.38
CA TRP A 101 19.35 -11.60 -13.46
C TRP A 101 19.92 -12.99 -13.11
N PRO A 102 21.21 -13.14 -12.76
CA PRO A 102 21.77 -14.46 -12.41
C PRO A 102 21.11 -15.08 -11.18
N VAL A 103 20.69 -14.27 -10.21
CA VAL A 103 20.00 -14.73 -9.00
C VAL A 103 18.63 -15.32 -9.35
N ALA A 104 17.88 -14.65 -10.24
CA ALA A 104 16.59 -15.13 -10.71
C ALA A 104 16.74 -16.46 -11.48
N ILE A 105 17.71 -16.53 -12.40
CA ILE A 105 18.01 -17.77 -13.13
C ILE A 105 18.31 -18.93 -12.17
N GLN A 106 19.19 -18.69 -11.20
CA GLN A 106 19.57 -19.70 -10.21
C GLN A 106 18.35 -20.16 -9.40
N PHE A 107 17.52 -19.22 -8.92
CA PHE A 107 16.30 -19.56 -8.17
C PHE A 107 15.37 -20.50 -8.95
N PHE A 108 15.16 -20.25 -10.24
CA PHE A 108 14.32 -21.12 -11.06
C PHE A 108 14.94 -22.51 -11.24
N GLN A 109 16.25 -22.58 -11.50
CA GLN A 109 16.97 -23.85 -11.65
C GLN A 109 16.98 -24.67 -10.35
N ASP A 110 17.22 -24.05 -9.20
CA ASP A 110 17.20 -24.69 -7.88
C ASP A 110 15.81 -25.25 -7.53
N ASN A 111 14.76 -24.64 -8.08
CA ASN A 111 13.39 -25.11 -7.94
C ASN A 111 12.96 -26.13 -8.99
N GLY A 112 13.88 -26.57 -9.87
CA GLY A 112 13.65 -27.62 -10.84
C GLY A 112 13.09 -27.14 -12.19
N PHE A 113 13.02 -25.83 -12.43
CA PHE A 113 12.61 -25.32 -13.75
C PHE A 113 13.75 -25.43 -14.76
N ARG A 114 13.40 -25.86 -15.97
CA ARG A 114 14.24 -25.87 -17.17
C ARG A 114 13.94 -24.64 -17.98
N LEU A 115 15.00 -23.95 -18.40
CA LEU A 115 14.90 -22.73 -19.19
C LEU A 115 14.80 -23.09 -20.67
N ASP A 116 13.89 -22.42 -21.37
CA ASP A 116 13.65 -22.58 -22.81
C ASP A 116 14.32 -21.45 -23.59
N GLU A 117 13.90 -20.21 -23.30
CA GLU A 117 14.43 -19.01 -23.95
C GLU A 117 14.97 -18.02 -22.91
N GLN A 118 16.13 -17.42 -23.20
CA GLN A 118 16.75 -16.41 -22.36
C GLN A 118 17.18 -15.20 -23.21
N ARG A 119 16.73 -14.01 -22.81
CA ARG A 119 17.07 -12.73 -23.44
C ARG A 119 17.61 -11.76 -22.38
N PRO A 120 18.90 -11.86 -22.01
CA PRO A 120 19.50 -10.99 -21.00
C PRO A 120 19.44 -9.50 -21.34
N GLN A 121 19.48 -9.16 -22.64
CA GLN A 121 19.41 -7.78 -23.14
C GLN A 121 18.09 -7.08 -22.77
N THR A 122 17.00 -7.83 -22.70
CA THR A 122 15.66 -7.31 -22.36
C THR A 122 15.20 -7.72 -20.97
N GLY A 123 16.04 -8.44 -20.21
CA GLY A 123 15.67 -8.97 -18.90
C GLY A 123 14.51 -9.98 -18.95
N GLU A 124 14.37 -10.77 -20.03
CA GLU A 124 13.28 -11.74 -20.17
C GLU A 124 13.76 -13.18 -20.31
N PHE A 125 13.15 -14.11 -19.57
CA PHE A 125 13.33 -15.54 -19.79
C PHE A 125 12.01 -16.31 -19.65
N THR A 126 11.94 -17.47 -20.30
CA THR A 126 10.78 -18.36 -20.26
C THR A 126 11.23 -19.78 -19.95
N THR A 127 10.45 -20.50 -19.13
CA THR A 127 10.68 -21.92 -18.84
C THR A 127 10.05 -22.81 -19.92
N THR A 128 10.44 -24.08 -19.94
CA THR A 128 9.67 -25.11 -20.68
C THR A 128 8.36 -25.41 -19.96
N TRP A 129 7.43 -26.07 -20.63
CA TRP A 129 6.31 -26.73 -19.97
C TRP A 129 6.84 -27.86 -19.09
N GLN A 130 6.45 -27.86 -17.82
CA GLN A 130 6.82 -28.91 -16.87
C GLN A 130 5.67 -29.23 -15.94
N ARG A 131 5.52 -30.50 -15.61
CA ARG A 131 4.57 -30.93 -14.60
C ARG A 131 5.05 -30.58 -13.20
N SER A 132 4.09 -30.43 -12.27
CA SER A 132 4.40 -30.06 -10.88
C SER A 132 5.25 -31.10 -10.14
N ASP A 133 5.20 -32.38 -10.54
CA ASP A 133 5.99 -33.49 -9.97
C ASP A 133 7.44 -33.53 -10.48
N GLU A 134 7.75 -32.81 -11.56
CA GLU A 134 9.12 -32.61 -12.03
C GLU A 134 9.85 -31.46 -11.30
N LEU A 135 9.12 -30.61 -10.57
CA LEU A 135 9.69 -29.49 -9.82
C LEU A 135 10.20 -29.94 -8.45
N SER A 136 10.92 -29.05 -7.75
CA SER A 136 11.31 -29.31 -6.36
C SER A 136 10.09 -29.58 -5.48
N ALA A 137 10.20 -30.47 -4.50
CA ALA A 137 9.09 -30.80 -3.60
C ALA A 137 8.51 -29.56 -2.89
N SER A 138 9.38 -28.57 -2.58
CA SER A 138 8.98 -27.31 -1.98
C SER A 138 8.18 -26.43 -2.95
N MET A 139 8.57 -26.38 -4.22
CA MET A 139 7.87 -25.63 -5.27
C MET A 139 6.55 -26.30 -5.64
N ALA A 140 6.53 -27.63 -5.81
CA ALA A 140 5.32 -28.42 -6.05
C ALA A 140 4.26 -28.16 -4.96
N LYS A 141 4.68 -28.15 -3.68
CA LYS A 141 3.78 -27.83 -2.56
C LYS A 141 3.23 -26.40 -2.62
N ARG A 142 4.05 -25.41 -3.00
CA ARG A 142 3.63 -24.01 -3.17
C ARG A 142 2.64 -23.85 -4.33
N MET A 143 2.91 -24.53 -5.43
CA MET A 143 2.03 -24.60 -6.61
C MET A 143 0.66 -25.18 -6.26
N SER A 144 0.62 -26.30 -5.52
CA SER A 144 -0.64 -26.88 -5.04
C SER A 144 -1.38 -25.94 -4.09
N ALA A 145 -0.67 -25.23 -3.20
CA ALA A 145 -1.27 -24.21 -2.32
C ALA A 145 -1.83 -23.01 -3.10
N ALA A 146 -1.25 -22.69 -4.25
CA ALA A 146 -1.75 -21.68 -5.19
C ALA A 146 -2.91 -22.19 -6.08
N GLY A 147 -3.37 -23.43 -5.89
CA GLY A 147 -4.48 -24.02 -6.61
C GLY A 147 -4.11 -24.63 -7.97
N VAL A 148 -2.83 -24.81 -8.25
CA VAL A 148 -2.38 -25.48 -9.49
C VAL A 148 -2.48 -27.00 -9.33
N ALA A 149 -3.19 -27.65 -10.26
CA ALA A 149 -3.44 -29.10 -10.21
C ALA A 149 -2.14 -29.90 -10.41
N ALA A 150 -2.03 -31.05 -9.74
CA ALA A 150 -0.79 -31.83 -9.74
C ALA A 150 -0.40 -32.37 -11.14
N ASP A 151 -1.40 -32.65 -11.97
CA ASP A 151 -1.27 -33.13 -13.35
C ASP A 151 -1.14 -32.00 -14.38
N SER A 152 -1.24 -30.74 -13.95
CA SER A 152 -1.11 -29.61 -14.87
C SER A 152 0.36 -29.33 -15.21
N GLU A 153 0.59 -28.99 -16.47
CA GLU A 153 1.86 -28.45 -16.93
C GLU A 153 1.88 -26.95 -16.69
N THR A 154 3.02 -26.45 -16.22
CA THR A 154 3.23 -25.02 -15.94
C THR A 154 4.37 -24.49 -16.80
N ARG A 155 4.15 -23.30 -17.37
CA ARG A 155 5.15 -22.49 -18.04
C ARG A 155 5.19 -21.11 -17.43
N VAL A 156 6.37 -20.64 -17.07
CA VAL A 156 6.57 -19.32 -16.45
C VAL A 156 7.37 -18.43 -17.38
N ARG A 157 6.90 -17.19 -17.57
CA ARG A 157 7.65 -16.11 -18.21
C ARG A 157 8.00 -15.08 -17.13
N VAL A 158 9.26 -14.71 -17.07
CA VAL A 158 9.77 -13.72 -16.11
C VAL A 158 10.35 -12.55 -16.90
N ARG A 159 10.06 -11.34 -16.42
CA ARG A 159 10.59 -10.09 -16.96
C ARG A 159 11.13 -9.25 -15.81
N ILE A 160 12.38 -8.83 -15.92
CA ILE A 160 13.10 -8.00 -14.94
C ILE A 160 13.34 -6.65 -15.59
N GLU A 161 12.76 -5.60 -15.01
CA GLU A 161 12.82 -4.24 -15.54
C GLU A 161 13.39 -3.29 -14.48
N PRO A 162 14.07 -2.19 -14.89
CA PRO A 162 14.43 -1.12 -13.97
C PRO A 162 13.18 -0.55 -13.29
N GLY A 163 13.23 -0.38 -11.97
CA GLY A 163 12.18 0.33 -11.24
C GLY A 163 12.12 1.80 -11.68
N VAL A 164 10.90 2.33 -11.76
CA VAL A 164 10.60 3.74 -12.10
C VAL A 164 10.60 4.62 -10.86
#